data_AF-A0A965MUT8-F1
#
_entry.id   AF-A0A965MUT8-F1
#
_cell.length_a   1.000
_cell.length_b   1.000
_cell.length_c   1.000
_cell.angle_alpha   90.00
_cell.angle_beta   90.00
_cell.angle_gamma   90.00
#
_symmetry.space_group_name_H-M   'P 1'
#
loop_
_entity.id
_entity.type
_entity.pdbx_description
1 polymer ?
#
loop_
_entity_poly.entity_id
_entity_poly.type
_entity_poly.pdbx_seq_one_letter_code
_entity_poly.pdbx_strand_id
1 'polypeptide(L)' 'MTKEWLVTAQGYLKDDKSKQTMLLHDTFKRNSDHEAKQSFLDKFGIAYEIIQVYSVIDTSKYET' A
#
# COMPACT_ATOMS: atom_id res chain seq x y z
N MET A 1 -8.97 -9.56 15.72
CA MET A 1 -8.89 -8.16 16.18
C MET A 1 -8.36 -7.34 15.03
N THR A 2 -9.00 -6.23 14.71
CA THR A 2 -8.57 -5.32 13.64
C THR A 2 -7.35 -4.53 14.09
N LYS A 3 -6.34 -4.42 13.23
CA LYS A 3 -5.12 -3.64 13.44
C LYS A 3 -4.97 -2.61 12.33
N GLU A 4 -4.22 -1.55 12.59
CA GLU A 4 -3.80 -0.64 11.55
C GLU A 4 -2.49 -1.12 10.92
N TRP A 5 -2.44 -1.11 9.58
CA TRP A 5 -1.30 -1.57 8.81
C TRP A 5 -0.86 -0.48 7.85
N LEU A 6 0.40 -0.06 7.92
CA LEU A 6 1.04 0.79 6.92
C LEU A 6 1.59 -0.08 5.79
N VAL A 7 1.10 0.13 4.57
CA VAL A 7 1.62 -0.50 3.36
C VAL A 7 2.46 0.51 2.59
N THR A 8 3.67 0.13 2.20
CA THR A 8 4.56 0.97 1.35
C THR A 8 4.94 0.20 0.08
N ALA A 9 4.84 0.84 -1.08
CA ALA A 9 5.12 0.25 -2.38
C ALA A 9 5.78 1.25 -3.33
N GLN A 10 6.32 0.75 -4.44
CA GLN A 10 6.73 1.52 -5.61
C GLN A 10 5.74 1.30 -6.75
N GLY A 11 5.36 2.37 -7.42
CA GLY A 11 4.56 2.30 -8.64
C GLY A 11 4.64 3.59 -9.45
N TYR A 12 4.01 3.60 -10.62
CA TYR A 12 3.86 4.80 -11.45
C TYR A 12 2.43 4.89 -11.98
N LEU A 13 1.99 6.08 -12.35
CA LEU A 13 0.65 6.30 -12.91
C LEU A 13 0.53 5.58 -14.26
N LYS A 14 -0.56 4.84 -14.49
CA LYS A 14 -0.74 4.04 -15.71
C LYS A 14 -0.75 4.88 -17.00
N ASP A 15 -1.19 6.12 -16.91
CA ASP A 15 -1.24 7.08 -18.02
C ASP A 15 0.05 7.93 -18.16
N ASP A 16 1.00 7.82 -17.22
CA ASP A 16 2.28 8.49 -17.31
C ASP A 16 3.19 7.81 -18.34
N LYS A 17 3.40 8.49 -19.47
CA LYS A 17 4.27 8.04 -20.56
C LYS A 17 5.73 7.91 -20.14
N SER A 18 6.18 8.70 -19.17
CA SER A 18 7.56 8.64 -18.66
C SER A 18 7.78 7.47 -17.70
N LYS A 19 6.70 6.88 -17.19
CA LYS A 19 6.70 5.81 -16.19
C LYS A 19 7.55 6.18 -14.97
N GLN A 20 7.47 7.43 -14.54
CA GLN A 20 8.24 7.92 -13.41
C GLN A 20 7.74 7.23 -12.14
N THR A 21 8.61 6.44 -11.51
CA THR A 21 8.23 5.70 -10.29
C THR A 21 8.16 6.64 -9.10
N MET A 22 7.17 6.39 -8.26
CA MET A 22 6.92 7.09 -7.01
C MET A 22 6.83 6.09 -5.86
N LEU A 23 7.17 6.56 -4.66
CA LEU A 23 6.87 5.83 -3.44
C LEU A 23 5.40 6.08 -3.07
N LEU A 24 4.65 5.00 -2.96
CA LEU A 24 3.24 4.98 -2.59
C LEU A 24 3.14 4.41 -1.19
N HIS A 25 2.31 5.00 -0.34
CA HIS A 25 2.06 4.47 0.99
C HIS A 25 0.67 4.85 1.47
N ASP A 26 0.07 3.98 2.28
CA ASP A 26 -1.22 4.24 2.91
C ASP A 26 -1.47 3.30 4.09
N THR A 27 -2.41 3.66 4.98
CA THR A 27 -2.78 2.84 6.13
C THR A 27 -4.15 2.17 5.95
N PHE A 28 -4.28 0.94 6.45
CA PHE A 28 -5.51 0.16 6.35
C PHE A 28 -5.84 -0.52 7.69
N LYS A 29 -7.09 -0.40 8.12
CA LYS A 29 -7.61 -1.17 9.27
C LYS A 29 -8.10 -2.54 8.81
N ARG A 30 -7.33 -3.59 9.09
CA ARG A 30 -7.56 -4.97 8.63
C ARG A 30 -7.14 -6.01 9.67
N ASN A 31 -7.58 -7.25 9.50
CA ASN A 31 -7.27 -8.33 10.44
C ASN A 31 -5.90 -8.96 10.19
N SER A 32 -5.34 -8.80 8.99
CA SER A 32 -4.04 -9.35 8.58
C SER A 32 -3.27 -8.41 7.66
N ASP A 33 -1.96 -8.66 7.55
CA ASP A 33 -1.07 -8.03 6.58
C ASP A 33 -1.50 -8.35 5.13
N HIS A 34 -1.95 -9.58 4.88
CA HIS A 34 -2.44 -10.00 3.57
C HIS A 34 -3.66 -9.18 3.13
N GLU A 35 -4.65 -8.99 4.00
CA GLU A 35 -5.82 -8.16 3.73
C GLU A 35 -5.46 -6.68 3.50
N ALA A 36 -4.50 -6.15 4.27
CA ALA A 36 -4.01 -4.78 4.12
C ALA A 36 -3.30 -4.59 2.78
N LYS A 37 -2.43 -5.54 2.40
CA LYS A 37 -1.78 -5.55 1.09
C LYS A 37 -2.80 -5.61 -0.05
N GLN A 38 -3.80 -6.49 0.05
CA GLN A 38 -4.83 -6.58 -0.97
C GLN A 38 -5.62 -5.27 -1.08
N SER A 39 -5.99 -4.68 0.05
CA SER A 39 -6.68 -3.37 0.08
C SER A 39 -5.85 -2.26 -0.56
N PHE A 40 -4.53 -2.28 -0.38
CA PHE A 40 -3.61 -1.36 -1.05
C PHE A 40 -3.60 -1.58 -2.57
N LEU A 41 -3.50 -2.83 -3.02
CA LEU A 41 -3.51 -3.16 -4.45
C LEU A 41 -4.86 -2.81 -5.10
N ASP A 42 -5.98 -3.03 -4.41
CA ASP A 42 -7.30 -2.68 -4.91
C ASP A 42 -7.47 -1.16 -5.03
N LYS A 43 -6.98 -0.39 -4.04
CA LYS A 43 -7.06 1.07 -4.04
C LYS A 43 -6.16 1.70 -5.10
N PHE A 44 -4.87 1.36 -5.10
CA PHE A 44 -3.89 2.00 -5.96
C PHE A 44 -3.82 1.37 -7.36
N GLY A 45 -4.14 0.08 -7.50
CA GLY A 45 -4.11 -0.63 -8.79
C GLY A 45 -5.08 -0.08 -9.83
N ILE A 46 -6.04 0.77 -9.44
CA ILE A 46 -6.92 1.50 -10.37
C ILE A 46 -6.11 2.51 -11.20
N ALA A 47 -5.30 3.34 -10.55
CA ALA A 47 -4.59 4.45 -11.18
C ALA A 47 -3.10 4.16 -11.43
N TYR A 48 -2.51 3.24 -10.66
CA TYR A 48 -1.09 2.96 -10.66
C TYR A 48 -0.78 1.55 -11.14
N GLU A 49 0.34 1.41 -11.85
CA GLU A 49 1.02 0.13 -12.00
C GLU A 49 1.93 -0.07 -10.80
N ILE A 50 1.65 -1.08 -9.99
CA ILE A 50 2.43 -1.38 -8.78
C ILE A 50 3.58 -2.32 -9.15
N ILE A 51 4.81 -1.84 -9.01
CA ILE A 51 6.02 -2.62 -9.32
C ILE A 51 6.34 -3.57 -8.17
N GLN A 52 6.36 -3.04 -6.94
CA GLN A 52 6.78 -3.80 -5.77
C GLN A 52 6.14 -3.23 -4.50
N VAL A 53 5.58 -4.11 -3.67
CA VAL A 53 5.24 -3.77 -2.28
C VAL A 53 6.45 -4.08 -1.41
N TYR A 54 7.00 -3.06 -0.74
CA TYR A 54 8.20 -3.21 0.10
C TYR A 54 7.88 -3.66 1.51
N SER A 55 6.81 -3.13 2.10
CA SER A 55 6.50 -3.40 3.51
C SER A 55 5.00 -3.37 3.78
N VAL A 56 4.58 -4.17 4.76
CA VAL A 56 3.26 -4.17 5.38
C VAL A 56 3.49 -4.26 6.88
N ILE A 57 3.37 -3.14 7.58
CA ILE A 57 3.82 -2.98 8.96
C ILE A 57 2.60 -2.74 9.86
N ASP A 58 2.45 -3.55 10.92
CA ASP A 58 1.48 -3.34 11.99
C ASP A 58 1.83 -2.05 12.77
N THR A 59 1.04 -1.00 12.59
CA THR A 59 1.25 0.30 13.25
C THR A 59 0.49 0.45 14.55
N SER A 60 -0.39 -0.48 14.90
CA SER A 60 -1.19 -0.39 16.14
C SER A 60 -0.34 -0.48 17.42
N LYS A 61 0.95 -0.77 17.27
CA LYS A 61 1.93 -0.81 18.37
C LYS A 61 2.58 0.54 18.64
N TYR A 62 2.37 1.53 17.78
CA TYR A 62 2.97 2.86 17.88
C TYR A 62 1.95 3.97 18.23
N GLU A 63 0.66 3.61 18.34
CA GLU A 63 -0.36 4.48 18.95
C GLU A 63 -0.17 4.46 20.48
N THR A 64 0.51 5.47 21.02
CA THR A 64 0.51 5.81 22.46
C THR A 64 -0.81 6.39 22.90
#